data_AF-A0A0S9CGC2-F1
#
_entry.id   AF-A0A0S9CGC2-F1
#
_cell.length_a   1.000
_cell.length_b   1.000
_cell.length_c   1.000
_cell.angle_alpha   90.00
_cell.angle_beta   90.00
_cell.angle_gamma   90.00
#
_symmetry.space_group_name_H-M   'P 1'
#
loop_
_entity.id
_entity.type
_entity.pdbx_description
1 polymer ?
#
loop_
_entity_poly.entity_id
_entity_poly.type
_entity_poly.pdbx_seq_one_letter_code
_entity_poly.pdbx_strand_id
1 'polypeptide(L)' 'MRPLGCLVALPALLASDPAWACTLCHSRTGEAVRTAIFGADFWINIGALLAPAPALCVAVLAIRRYLP' A
#
# COMPACT_ATOMS: atom_id res chain seq x y z
N MET A 1 3.00 -7.20 -19.98
CA MET A 1 2.10 -6.36 -19.15
C MET A 1 0.96 -7.27 -18.68
N ARG A 2 0.97 -7.85 -17.48
CA ARG A 2 0.38 -7.29 -16.24
C ARG A 2 0.74 -8.20 -15.04
N PRO A 3 1.62 -7.82 -14.10
CA PRO A 3 1.87 -8.62 -12.89
C PRO A 3 1.01 -8.21 -11.67
N LEU A 4 0.15 -7.20 -11.81
CA LEU A 4 -0.58 -6.59 -10.68
C LEU A 4 -1.75 -7.42 -10.13
N GLY A 5 -2.21 -8.46 -10.82
CA GLY A 5 -3.36 -9.27 -10.38
C GLY A 5 -3.03 -10.28 -9.27
N CYS A 6 -1.78 -10.76 -9.20
CA CYS A 6 -1.40 -11.83 -8.27
C CYS A 6 -1.26 -11.36 -6.81
N LEU A 7 -0.85 -10.10 -6.60
CA LEU A 7 -0.60 -9.56 -5.25
C LEU A 7 -1.90 -9.25 -4.48
N VAL A 8 -2.99 -8.96 -5.17
CA VAL A 8 -4.30 -8.64 -4.54
C VAL A 8 -5.02 -9.89 -4.05
N ALA A 9 -4.73 -11.06 -4.64
CA ALA A 9 -5.37 -12.32 -4.26
C ALA A 9 -4.75 -12.96 -3.01
N LEU A 10 -3.51 -12.60 -2.64
CA LEU A 10 -2.80 -13.22 -1.52
C LEU A 10 -3.52 -13.02 -0.17
N PRO A 11 -3.99 -11.81 0.20
CA PRO A 11 -4.75 -11.61 1.44
C PRO A 11 -6.09 -12.36 1.43
N ALA A 12 -6.72 -12.53 0.26
CA ALA A 12 -7.98 -13.24 0.13
C ALA A 12 -7.82 -14.76 0.30
N LEU A 13 -6.65 -15.31 -0.03
CA LEU A 13 -6.31 -16.72 0.19
C LEU A 13 -5.98 -17.03 1.67
N LEU A 14 -5.54 -16.02 2.44
CA LEU A 14 -5.24 -16.15 3.87
C LEU A 14 -6.38 -15.69 4.79
N ALA A 15 -7.48 -15.17 4.25
CA ALA A 15 -8.65 -14.81 5.03
C ALA A 15 -9.37 -16.10 5.48
N SER A 16 -9.23 -16.48 6.75
CA SER A 16 -9.94 -17.62 7.35
C SER A 16 -11.45 -17.45 7.34
N ASP A 17 -11.89 -16.19 7.38
CA ASP A 17 -13.29 -15.80 7.45
C ASP A 17 -13.58 -14.74 6.39
N PRO A 18 -14.75 -14.80 5.73
CA PRO A 18 -15.11 -13.77 4.78
C PRO A 18 -15.27 -12.44 5.53
N ALA A 19 -14.88 -11.33 4.90
CA ALA A 19 -14.81 -10.01 5.55
C ALA A 19 -16.13 -9.57 6.23
N TRP A 20 -17.28 -10.08 5.77
CA TRP A 20 -18.61 -9.82 6.34
C TRP A 20 -18.91 -10.60 7.63
N ALA A 21 -18.20 -11.69 7.91
CA ALA A 21 -18.36 -12.50 9.12
C ALA A 21 -17.45 -12.03 10.28
N CYS A 22 -16.53 -11.09 10.01
CA CYS A 22 -15.61 -10.56 11.00
C CYS A 22 -16.33 -9.56 11.94
N THR A 23 -16.78 -10.05 13.09
CA THR A 23 -17.45 -9.22 14.12
C THR A 23 -16.56 -8.09 14.65
N LEU A 24 -15.24 -8.31 14.71
CA LEU A 24 -14.25 -7.30 15.06
C LEU A 24 -14.16 -6.18 14.01
N CYS A 25 -14.31 -6.51 12.73
CA CYS A 25 -14.23 -5.56 11.63
C CYS A 25 -15.43 -4.60 11.60
N HIS A 26 -16.58 -5.03 12.15
CA HIS A 26 -17.78 -4.19 12.32
C HIS A 26 -17.92 -3.61 13.73
N SER A 27 -16.94 -3.83 14.61
CA SER A 27 -16.93 -3.22 15.94
C SER A 27 -16.55 -1.74 15.87
N ARG A 28 -16.92 -0.95 16.90
CA ARG A 28 -16.47 0.46 17.00
C ARG A 28 -14.95 0.58 16.95
N THR A 29 -14.23 -0.35 17.58
CA THR A 29 -12.77 -0.38 17.59
C THR A 29 -12.23 -0.67 16.19
N GLY A 30 -12.84 -1.60 15.45
CA GLY A 30 -12.49 -1.90 14.07
C GLY A 30 -12.67 -0.69 13.14
N GLU A 31 -13.79 0.03 13.26
CA GLU A 31 -14.02 1.23 12.45
C GLU A 31 -13.07 2.36 12.83
N ALA A 32 -12.75 2.54 14.11
CA ALA A 32 -11.76 3.52 14.57
C ALA A 32 -10.35 3.23 14.03
N VAL A 33 -9.93 1.96 14.03
CA VAL A 33 -8.64 1.54 13.45
C VAL A 33 -8.65 1.73 11.93
N ARG A 34 -9.75 1.35 11.25
CA ARG A 34 -9.87 1.52 9.80
C ARG A 34 -9.79 2.98 9.40
N THR A 35 -10.50 3.86 10.09
CA THR A 35 -10.49 5.30 9.83
C THR A 35 -9.15 5.95 10.19
N ALA A 36 -8.42 5.43 11.19
CA ALA A 36 -7.06 5.87 11.47
C ALA A 36 -6.06 5.47 10.37
N ILE A 37 -6.19 4.26 9.81
CA ILE A 37 -5.29 3.74 8.76
C ILE A 37 -5.62 4.37 7.40
N PHE A 38 -6.89 4.34 7.01
CA PHE A 38 -7.40 4.81 5.72
C PHE A 38 -8.00 6.22 5.82
N GLY A 39 -7.48 7.03 6.74
CA GLY A 39 -7.92 8.40 6.96
C GLY A 39 -7.59 9.34 5.81
N ALA A 40 -7.85 10.63 6.00
CA ALA A 40 -7.65 11.66 4.97
C ALA A 40 -6.21 11.68 4.40
N ASP A 41 -5.22 11.42 5.25
CA ASP A 41 -3.79 11.46 4.88
C ASP A 41 -3.26 10.16 4.26
N PHE A 42 -4.11 9.12 4.11
CA PHE A 42 -3.68 7.81 3.63
C PHE A 42 -2.94 7.89 2.29
N TRP A 43 -3.50 8.63 1.32
CA TRP A 43 -2.90 8.77 0.00
C TRP A 43 -1.59 9.57 0.02
N ILE A 44 -1.49 10.57 0.89
CA ILE A 44 -0.28 11.36 1.07
C ILE A 44 0.83 10.47 1.65
N ASN A 45 0.49 9.67 2.66
CA ASN A 45 1.43 8.74 3.29
C ASN A 45 1.90 7.65 2.32
N ILE A 46 1.01 7.09 1.50
CA ILE A 46 1.41 6.16 0.42
C ILE A 46 2.34 6.84 -0.57
N GLY A 47 2.00 8.07 -0.99
CA GLY A 47 2.86 8.85 -1.89
C GLY A 47 4.25 9.08 -1.30
N ALA A 48 4.31 9.50 -0.03
CA ALA A 48 5.55 9.73 0.70
C ALA A 48 6.37 8.44 0.87
N LEU A 49 5.73 7.30 1.08
CA LEU A 49 6.38 5.99 1.16
C LEU A 49 6.96 5.56 -0.19
N LEU A 50 6.24 5.84 -1.29
CA LEU A 50 6.64 5.43 -2.63
C LEU A 50 7.63 6.39 -3.32
N ALA A 51 7.65 7.66 -2.92
CA ALA A 51 8.48 8.71 -3.54
C ALA A 51 10.01 8.45 -3.55
N PRO A 52 10.63 7.82 -2.53
CA PRO A 52 12.08 7.64 -2.50
C PRO A 52 12.61 6.76 -3.66
N ALA A 53 11.86 5.74 -4.07
CA ALA A 53 12.32 4.81 -5.10
C ALA A 53 12.44 5.46 -6.50
N PRO A 54 11.41 6.17 -7.03
CA PRO A 54 11.53 6.95 -8.26
C PRO A 54 12.63 8.01 -8.17
N ALA A 55 12.75 8.70 -7.03
CA ALA A 55 13.77 9.72 -6.83
C ALA A 55 15.19 9.14 -6.95
N LEU A 56 15.45 7.99 -6.32
CA LEU A 56 16.71 7.27 -6.44
C LEU A 56 16.97 6.77 -7.86
N CYS A 57 15.95 6.25 -8.56
CA CYS A 57 16.08 5.85 -9.96
C CYS A 57 16.49 7.02 -10.86
N VAL A 58 15.86 8.19 -10.70
CA VAL A 58 16.22 9.40 -11.45
C VAL A 58 17.64 9.84 -11.12
N ALA A 59 18.02 9.83 -9.84
CA ALA A 59 19.38 10.16 -9.42
C ALA A 59 20.42 9.22 -10.04
N VAL A 60 20.19 7.91 -10.02
CA VAL A 60 21.09 6.91 -10.61
C VAL A 60 21.21 7.09 -12.13
N LEU A 61 20.09 7.34 -12.82
CA LEU A 61 20.10 7.60 -14.26
C LEU A 61 20.84 8.89 -14.62
N ALA A 62 20.69 9.94 -13.80
CA ALA A 62 21.43 11.19 -13.96
C ALA A 62 22.93 10.96 -13.74
N ILE A 63 23.31 10.28 -12.65
CA ILE A 63 24.71 9.93 -12.38
C ILE A 63 25.30 9.15 -13.56
N ARG A 64 24.63 8.10 -14.05
CA ARG A 64 25.11 7.33 -15.21
C ARG A 64 25.23 8.12 -16.51
N ARG A 65 24.45 9.20 -16.66
CA ARG A 65 24.48 10.03 -17.86
C ARG A 65 25.55 11.11 -17.82
N TYR A 66 25.91 11.59 -16.62
CA TYR A 66 26.77 12.77 -16.44
C TYR A 66 28.09 12.49 -15.72
N LEU A 67 28.24 11.36 -15.03
CA LEU A 67 29.51 10.87 -14.52
C LEU A 67 29.97 9.67 -15.37
N PRO A 68 31.21 9.70 -15.88
CA PRO A 68 31.80 8.61 -16.67
C PRO A 68 32.03 7.33 -15.86
#